data_AF-A0A7Y5SAG4-F1
#
_entry.id   AF-A0A7Y5SAG4-F1
#
_cell.length_a   1.000
_cell.length_b   1.000
_cell.length_c   1.000
_cell.angle_alpha   90.00
_cell.angle_beta   90.00
_cell.angle_gamma   90.00
#
_symmetry.space_group_name_H-M   'P 1'
#
loop_
_entity.id
_entity.type
_entity.pdbx_description
1 polymer ?
#
loop_
_entity_poly.entity_id
_entity_poly.type
_entity_poly.pdbx_seq_one_letter_code
_entity_poly.pdbx_strand_id
1 'polypeptide(L)'
;MEVTELHERLLAAAGDRSFRHIGELTNTNPETVRRYMSGQAPSAEFLAEFCVAFGVSGEWLLLGRGPMRATEVKGHMLRHADPSELLAAMASTLEKLIDRVDRLDRFVQTLETRVRAKALPIAPGVNGVGSHEPAAPAADSAQDRARRIGIAVTQRPRQDAG
;
A
#
# COMPACT_ATOMS: atom_id res chain seq x y z
N MET A 1 25.65 -29.48 -13.35
CA MET A 1 24.22 -29.18 -13.40
C MET A 1 24.12 -27.79 -13.99
N GLU A 2 23.62 -27.70 -15.22
CA GLU A 2 23.62 -26.46 -15.99
C GLU A 2 22.73 -25.42 -15.31
N VAL A 3 23.26 -24.21 -15.21
CA VAL A 3 22.48 -23.02 -14.85
C VAL A 3 21.53 -22.84 -16.02
N THR A 4 20.26 -23.25 -15.87
CA THR A 4 19.23 -22.87 -16.84
C THR A 4 19.33 -21.36 -17.03
N GLU A 5 19.40 -20.89 -18.27
CA GLU A 5 19.57 -19.46 -18.50
C GLU A 5 18.29 -18.74 -18.03
N LEU A 6 18.40 -17.49 -17.59
CA LEU A 6 17.25 -16.65 -17.19
C LEU A 6 16.13 -16.70 -18.25
N HIS A 7 16.50 -16.77 -19.53
CA HIS A 7 15.57 -16.87 -20.63
C HIS A 7 14.73 -18.16 -20.60
N GLU A 8 15.31 -19.30 -20.21
CA GLU A 8 14.60 -20.58 -20.16
C GLU A 8 13.55 -20.55 -19.06
N ARG A 9 13.89 -19.94 -17.92
CA ARG A 9 12.94 -19.76 -16.81
C ARG A 9 11.83 -18.77 -17.16
N LEU A 10 12.13 -17.71 -17.89
CA LEU A 10 11.12 -16.81 -18.43
C LEU A 10 10.14 -17.54 -19.37
N LEU A 11 10.66 -18.36 -20.29
CA LEU A 11 9.85 -19.15 -21.21
C LEU A 11 9.01 -20.19 -20.46
N ALA A 12 9.61 -20.91 -19.51
CA ALA A 12 8.92 -21.89 -18.68
C ALA A 12 7.79 -21.26 -17.85
N ALA A 13 8.00 -20.06 -17.31
CA ALA A 13 7.01 -19.32 -16.56
C ALA A 13 5.89 -18.73 -17.45
N ALA A 14 6.24 -18.27 -18.65
CA ALA A 14 5.30 -17.71 -19.62
C ALA A 14 4.39 -18.79 -20.23
N GLY A 15 4.88 -20.02 -20.39
CA GLY A 15 4.15 -21.11 -21.03
C GLY A 15 3.76 -20.75 -22.47
N ASP A 16 2.51 -21.03 -22.86
CA ASP A 16 2.01 -20.79 -24.23
C ASP A 16 1.47 -19.37 -24.46
N ARG A 17 1.79 -18.41 -23.58
CA ARG A 17 1.30 -17.03 -23.73
C ARG A 17 2.02 -16.31 -24.86
N SER A 18 1.25 -15.60 -25.68
CA SER A 18 1.82 -14.79 -26.75
C SER A 18 2.58 -13.58 -26.21
N PHE A 19 3.60 -13.10 -26.95
CA PHE A 19 4.34 -11.90 -26.58
C PHE A 19 3.46 -10.65 -26.44
N ARG A 20 2.37 -10.60 -27.21
CA ARG A 20 1.36 -9.53 -27.07
C ARG A 20 0.68 -9.59 -25.71
N HIS A 21 0.24 -10.77 -25.30
CA HIS A 21 -0.43 -10.94 -24.00
C HIS A 21 0.50 -10.63 -22.83
N ILE A 22 1.76 -11.08 -22.91
CA ILE A 22 2.77 -10.76 -21.91
C ILE A 22 2.99 -9.24 -21.85
N GLY A 23 3.12 -8.58 -23.01
CA GLY A 23 3.29 -7.14 -23.08
C GLY A 23 2.11 -6.34 -22.51
N GLU A 24 0.88 -6.81 -22.71
CA GLU A 24 -0.32 -6.21 -22.11
C GLU A 24 -0.31 -6.33 -20.58
N LEU A 25 0.15 -7.46 -20.03
CA LEU A 25 0.22 -7.68 -18.58
C LEU A 25 1.36 -6.93 -17.90
N THR A 26 2.51 -6.81 -18.57
CA THR A 26 3.71 -6.13 -18.05
C THR A 26 3.88 -4.74 -18.64
N ASN A 27 2.81 -4.12 -19.13
CA ASN A 27 2.82 -2.77 -19.73
C ASN A 27 4.03 -2.48 -20.65
N THR A 28 4.47 -3.49 -21.42
CA THR A 28 5.72 -3.48 -22.18
C THR A 28 5.40 -3.73 -23.65
N ASN A 29 6.09 -3.05 -24.55
CA ASN A 29 5.89 -3.25 -25.99
C ASN A 29 6.13 -4.74 -26.37
N PRO A 30 5.23 -5.40 -27.13
CA PRO A 30 5.38 -6.80 -27.51
C PRO A 30 6.70 -7.12 -28.24
N GLU A 31 7.25 -6.17 -28.99
CA GLU A 31 8.57 -6.34 -29.64
C GLU A 31 9.70 -6.33 -28.61
N THR A 32 9.61 -5.50 -27.57
CA THR A 32 10.56 -5.52 -26.44
C THR A 32 10.47 -6.83 -25.68
N VAL A 33 9.25 -7.32 -25.40
CA VAL A 33 9.04 -8.63 -24.78
C VAL A 33 9.68 -9.74 -25.61
N ARG A 34 9.46 -9.74 -26.93
CA ARG A 34 10.08 -10.72 -27.84
C ARG A 34 11.60 -10.70 -27.71
N ARG A 35 12.22 -9.52 -27.68
CA ARG A 35 13.69 -9.39 -27.51
C ARG A 35 14.16 -9.95 -26.18
N TYR A 36 13.48 -9.63 -25.08
CA TYR A 36 13.80 -10.17 -23.75
C TYR A 36 13.68 -11.69 -23.70
N MET A 37 12.62 -12.25 -24.29
CA MET A 37 12.38 -13.70 -24.34
C MET A 37 13.36 -14.44 -25.25
N SER A 38 13.99 -13.73 -26.20
CA SER A 38 14.95 -14.29 -27.17
C SER A 38 16.42 -14.10 -26.76
N GLY A 39 16.68 -13.68 -25.52
CA GLY A 39 18.03 -13.60 -24.94
C GLY A 39 18.60 -12.20 -24.73
N GLN A 40 17.85 -11.13 -25.05
CA GLN A 40 18.26 -9.79 -24.61
C GLN A 40 18.10 -9.66 -23.09
N ALA A 41 19.06 -9.03 -22.41
CA ALA A 41 18.95 -8.74 -20.98
C ALA A 41 17.68 -7.90 -20.66
N PRO A 42 16.75 -8.43 -19.86
CA PRO A 42 15.55 -7.71 -19.45
C PRO A 42 15.84 -6.66 -18.37
N SER A 43 15.01 -5.62 -18.31
CA SER A 43 15.07 -4.65 -17.21
C SER A 43 14.54 -5.24 -15.91
N ALA A 44 15.01 -4.69 -14.77
CA ALA A 44 14.51 -5.09 -13.45
C ALA A 44 13.00 -4.81 -13.29
N GLU A 45 12.52 -3.70 -13.88
CA GLU A 45 11.10 -3.33 -13.88
C GLU A 45 10.24 -4.38 -14.60
N PHE A 46 10.64 -4.79 -15.81
CA PHE A 46 9.96 -5.86 -16.54
C PHE A 46 9.91 -7.15 -15.74
N LEU A 47 11.02 -7.54 -15.12
CA LEU A 47 11.08 -8.76 -14.30
C LEU A 47 10.16 -8.67 -13.07
N ALA A 48 10.07 -7.51 -12.43
CA ALA A 48 9.21 -7.30 -11.28
C ALA A 48 7.73 -7.41 -11.69
N GLU A 49 7.32 -6.73 -12.76
CA GLU A 49 5.97 -6.80 -13.29
C GLU A 49 5.61 -8.20 -13.79
N PHE A 50 6.56 -8.89 -14.44
CA PHE A 50 6.39 -10.26 -14.87
C PHE A 50 6.15 -11.20 -13.67
N CYS A 51 6.95 -11.08 -12.61
CA CYS A 51 6.77 -11.88 -11.40
C CYS A 51 5.38 -11.66 -10.78
N VAL A 52 4.92 -10.41 -10.72
CA VAL A 52 3.59 -10.06 -10.20
C VAL A 52 2.49 -10.61 -11.10
N ALA A 53 2.55 -10.36 -12.40
CA ALA A 53 1.51 -10.75 -13.36
C ALA A 53 1.34 -12.27 -13.46
N PHE A 54 2.44 -13.03 -13.38
CA PHE A 54 2.45 -14.49 -13.53
C PHE A 54 2.47 -15.25 -12.20
N GLY A 55 2.52 -14.54 -11.07
CA GLY A 55 2.61 -15.14 -9.73
C GLY A 55 3.86 -16.00 -9.56
N VAL A 56 5.00 -15.54 -10.10
CA VAL A 56 6.27 -16.27 -10.14
C VAL A 56 7.19 -15.76 -9.03
N SER A 57 7.95 -16.67 -8.41
CA SER A 57 8.97 -16.32 -7.44
C SER A 57 10.16 -15.66 -8.13
N GLY A 58 10.52 -14.45 -7.69
CA GLY A 58 11.71 -13.75 -8.18
C GLY A 58 13.02 -14.51 -7.89
N GLU A 59 13.09 -15.22 -6.76
CA GLU A 59 14.25 -16.03 -6.40
C GLU A 59 14.44 -17.20 -7.38
N TRP A 60 13.35 -17.89 -7.73
CA TRP A 60 13.39 -18.94 -8.72
C TRP A 60 13.75 -18.38 -10.10
N LEU A 61 13.14 -17.27 -10.50
CA LEU A 61 13.38 -16.67 -11.81
C LEU A 61 14.84 -16.21 -11.99
N LEU A 62 15.42 -15.58 -10.97
CA LEU A 62 16.76 -15.00 -11.06
C LEU A 62 17.86 -16.03 -10.77
N LEU A 63 17.67 -16.86 -9.74
CA LEU A 63 18.73 -17.72 -9.20
C LEU A 63 18.50 -19.21 -9.50
N GLY A 64 17.32 -19.57 -10.03
CA GLY A 64 16.94 -20.97 -10.26
C GLY A 64 16.69 -21.76 -8.96
N ARG A 65 16.45 -21.08 -7.83
CA ARG A 65 16.30 -21.70 -6.51
C ARG A 65 14.87 -21.60 -5.99
N GLY A 66 14.44 -22.61 -5.25
CA GLY A 66 13.12 -22.65 -4.63
C GLY A 66 11.98 -22.97 -5.62
N PRO A 67 10.71 -22.79 -5.20
CA PRO A 67 9.55 -23.07 -6.04
C PRO A 67 9.31 -21.97 -7.08
N MET A 68 8.79 -22.37 -8.25
CA MET A 68 8.46 -21.44 -9.34
C MET A 68 7.33 -20.49 -8.97
N ARG A 69 6.30 -20.96 -8.26
CA ARG A 69 5.12 -20.16 -7.92
C ARG A 69 5.33 -19.39 -6.62
N ALA A 70 5.03 -18.10 -6.63
CA ALA A 70 5.14 -17.23 -5.45
C ALA A 70 4.27 -17.72 -4.27
N THR A 71 3.11 -18.32 -4.56
CA THR A 71 2.21 -18.88 -3.54
C THR A 71 2.81 -20.09 -2.81
N GLU A 72 3.69 -20.83 -3.47
CA GLU A 72 4.35 -22.01 -2.91
C GLU A 72 5.56 -21.64 -2.04
N VAL A 73 6.14 -20.45 -2.22
CA VAL A 73 7.31 -19.96 -1.47
C VAL A 73 7.05 -20.02 0.03
N LYS A 74 5.90 -19.53 0.50
CA LYS A 74 5.56 -19.55 1.93
C LYS A 74 5.50 -20.96 2.49
N GLY A 75 4.87 -21.89 1.77
CA GLY A 75 4.81 -23.29 2.17
C GLY A 75 6.18 -23.96 2.15
N HIS A 76 7.02 -23.63 1.17
CA HIS A 76 8.40 -24.13 1.10
C HIS A 76 9.26 -23.61 2.27
N MET A 77 9.19 -22.30 2.56
CA MET A 77 9.90 -21.68 3.68
C MET A 77 9.45 -22.30 5.02
N LEU A 78 8.15 -22.45 5.25
CA LEU A 78 7.63 -23.03 6.51
C LEU A 78 8.06 -24.48 6.73
N ARG A 79 8.30 -25.27 5.67
CA ARG A 79 8.78 -26.66 5.81
C ARG A 79 10.26 -26.75 6.15
N HIS A 80 11.04 -25.72 5.82
CA HIS A 80 12.50 -25.72 5.99
C HIS A 80 12.98 -24.73 7.05
N ALA A 81 12.10 -23.90 7.61
CA ALA A 81 12.43 -22.94 8.64
C ALA A 81 12.74 -23.63 9.98
N ASP A 82 13.77 -23.13 10.67
CA ASP A 82 14.04 -23.50 12.06
C ASP A 82 12.87 -23.03 12.94
N PRO A 83 12.31 -23.89 13.81
CA PRO A 83 11.29 -23.51 14.79
C PRO A 83 11.64 -22.22 15.56
N SER A 84 12.91 -21.98 15.87
CA SER A 84 13.38 -20.81 16.61
C SER A 84 13.19 -19.52 15.82
N GLU A 85 13.49 -19.54 14.53
CA GLU A 85 13.30 -18.39 13.63
C GLU A 85 11.81 -18.08 13.44
N LEU A 86 10.99 -19.12 13.28
CA LEU A 86 9.55 -18.96 13.16
C LEU A 86 8.96 -18.32 14.43
N LEU A 87 9.35 -18.80 15.61
CA LEU A 87 8.90 -18.24 16.89
C LEU A 87 9.35 -16.79 17.08
N ALA A 88 10.59 -16.46 16.72
CA ALA A 88 11.09 -15.09 16.76
C ALA A 88 10.30 -14.15 15.82
N ALA A 89 10.02 -14.59 14.60
CA ALA A 89 9.21 -13.83 13.65
C ALA A 89 7.76 -13.64 14.13
N MET A 90 7.18 -14.68 14.76
CA MET A 90 5.85 -14.59 15.37
C MET A 90 5.84 -13.59 16.54
N ALA A 91 6.82 -13.63 17.43
CA ALA A 91 6.95 -12.68 18.53
C ALA A 91 7.03 -11.23 18.02
N SER A 92 7.87 -10.96 17.02
CA SER A 92 7.95 -9.63 16.40
C SER A 92 6.63 -9.19 15.73
N THR A 93 5.88 -10.14 15.17
CA THR A 93 4.55 -9.84 14.58
C THR A 93 3.54 -9.47 15.67
N LEU A 94 3.56 -10.16 16.81
CA LEU A 94 2.70 -9.85 17.95
C LEU A 94 3.03 -8.47 18.54
N GLU A 95 4.31 -8.14 18.70
CA GLU A 95 4.74 -6.80 19.16
C GLU A 95 4.19 -5.68 18.25
N LYS A 96 4.34 -5.84 16.92
CA LYS A 96 3.77 -4.89 15.95
C LYS A 96 2.25 -4.78 16.03
N LEU A 97 1.56 -5.88 16.33
CA LEU A 97 0.11 -5.87 16.52
C LEU A 97 -0.27 -5.11 17.79
N ILE A 98 0.44 -5.34 18.90
CA ILE A 98 0.23 -4.64 20.17
C ILE A 98 0.39 -3.14 19.95
N ASP A 99 1.49 -2.70 19.34
CA ASP A 99 1.73 -1.27 19.03
C ASP A 99 0.61 -0.65 18.19
N ARG A 100 0.08 -1.42 17.24
CA ARG A 100 -1.02 -0.97 16.37
C ARG A 100 -2.33 -0.86 17.15
N VAL A 101 -2.62 -1.79 18.06
CA VAL A 101 -3.79 -1.75 18.93
C VAL A 101 -3.70 -0.56 19.88
N ASP A 102 -2.55 -0.32 20.51
CA ASP A 102 -2.32 0.83 21.39
C ASP A 102 -2.54 2.16 20.66
N ARG A 103 -2.08 2.25 19.42
CA ARG A 103 -2.32 3.44 18.57
C ARG A 103 -3.81 3.61 18.27
N LEU A 104 -4.53 2.53 17.99
CA LEU A 104 -5.97 2.58 17.75
C LEU A 104 -6.74 3.00 19.00
N ASP A 105 -6.36 2.49 20.17
CA ASP A 105 -6.98 2.85 21.44
C ASP A 105 -6.83 4.36 21.72
N ARG A 106 -5.63 4.91 21.58
CA ARG A 106 -5.39 6.37 21.70
C ARG A 106 -6.21 7.18 20.71
N PHE A 107 -6.37 6.68 19.48
CA PHE A 107 -7.18 7.35 18.47
C PHE A 107 -8.66 7.35 18.85
N VAL A 108 -9.19 6.23 19.35
CA VAL A 108 -10.57 6.12 19.83
C VAL A 108 -10.80 7.05 21.03
N GLN A 109 -9.91 7.06 22.02
CA GLN A 109 -9.99 7.98 23.17
C GLN A 109 -10.04 9.46 22.73
N THR A 110 -9.25 9.82 21.70
CA THR A 110 -9.27 11.16 21.12
C THR A 110 -10.62 11.47 20.46
N LEU A 111 -11.19 10.52 19.72
CA LEU A 111 -12.51 10.67 19.10
C LEU A 111 -13.62 10.79 20.15
N GLU A 112 -13.62 9.94 21.16
CA GLU A 112 -14.59 9.98 22.26
C GLU A 112 -14.57 11.34 22.97
N THR A 113 -13.38 11.85 23.25
CA THR A 113 -13.21 13.18 23.88
C THR A 113 -13.81 14.29 23.02
N ARG A 114 -13.56 14.26 21.70
CA ARG A 114 -14.12 15.24 20.75
C ARG A 114 -15.63 15.14 20.64
N VAL A 115 -16.17 13.92 20.60
CA VAL A 115 -17.62 13.69 20.57
C VAL A 115 -18.27 14.22 21.85
N ARG A 116 -17.70 13.92 23.02
CA ARG A 116 -18.22 14.39 24.30
C ARG A 116 -18.13 15.92 24.43
N ALA A 117 -17.05 16.54 23.95
CA ALA A 117 -16.92 18.00 23.88
C ALA A 117 -17.97 18.65 22.96
N LYS A 118 -18.35 17.99 21.86
CA LYS A 118 -19.41 18.44 20.95
C LYS A 118 -20.82 18.22 21.52
N ALA A 119 -20.99 17.26 22.42
CA ALA A 119 -22.27 16.89 23.03
C ALA A 119 -22.61 17.68 24.31
N LEU A 120 -21.68 18.48 24.86
CA LEU A 120 -21.99 19.42 25.94
C LEU A 120 -22.83 20.59 25.40
N PRO A 121 -24.10 20.76 25.81
CA PRO A 121 -24.82 21.97 25.55
C PRO A 121 -24.19 23.09 26.37
N ILE A 122 -23.87 24.21 25.71
CA ILE A 122 -23.55 25.47 26.40
C ILE A 122 -24.75 25.77 27.30
N ALA A 123 -24.57 25.63 28.61
CA ALA A 123 -25.61 25.94 29.59
C ALA A 123 -25.99 27.43 29.43
N PRO A 124 -27.27 27.78 29.22
CA PRO A 124 -27.69 29.17 29.21
C PRO A 124 -27.92 29.61 30.66
N GLY A 125 -27.11 30.53 31.15
CA GLY A 125 -27.47 31.25 32.37
C GLY A 125 -26.32 31.76 33.21
N VAL A 126 -25.85 32.97 32.89
CA VAL A 126 -25.69 34.03 33.90
C VAL A 126 -26.18 35.33 33.27
N ASN A 127 -27.36 35.78 33.70
CA ASN A 127 -27.91 37.11 33.43
C ASN A 127 -27.02 38.16 34.12
N GLY A 128 -26.40 39.03 33.33
CA GLY A 128 -25.75 40.26 33.77
C GLY A 128 -26.15 41.39 32.83
N VAL A 129 -27.09 42.20 33.30
CA VAL A 129 -27.64 43.40 32.64
C VAL A 129 -26.51 44.35 32.21
N GLY A 130 -26.55 44.81 30.95
CA GLY A 130 -25.60 45.81 30.44
C GLY A 130 -25.82 46.12 28.97
N SER A 131 -26.72 47.05 28.70
CA SER A 131 -26.95 47.71 27.42
C SER A 131 -25.68 48.30 26.80
N HIS A 132 -25.26 47.84 25.62
CA HIS A 132 -24.83 48.71 24.50
C HIS A 132 -24.56 47.89 23.23
N GLU A 133 -25.28 48.22 22.17
CA GLU A 133 -25.05 47.72 20.81
C GLU A 133 -24.04 48.64 20.11
N PRO A 134 -22.94 48.09 19.58
CA PRO A 134 -22.42 48.61 18.32
C PRO A 134 -22.28 47.48 17.29
N ALA A 135 -22.83 47.73 16.11
CA ALA A 135 -22.75 46.87 14.95
C ALA A 135 -21.29 46.55 14.56
N ALA A 136 -20.98 45.26 14.45
CA ALA A 136 -19.71 44.72 13.96
C ALA A 136 -19.98 43.64 12.89
N PRO A 137 -19.05 43.44 11.93
CA PRO A 137 -19.35 42.91 10.61
C PRO A 137 -19.60 41.40 10.60
N ALA A 138 -20.42 40.97 9.63
CA ALA A 138 -20.92 39.62 9.41
C ALA A 138 -19.86 38.54 9.67
N ALA A 139 -20.10 37.76 10.71
CA ALA A 139 -19.29 36.62 11.09
C ALA A 139 -19.41 35.50 10.04
N ASP A 140 -18.36 35.37 9.24
CA ASP A 140 -18.10 34.23 8.36
C ASP A 140 -18.15 32.94 9.20
N SER A 141 -19.18 32.12 8.94
CA SER A 141 -19.52 31.00 9.80
C SER A 141 -18.42 29.93 9.76
N ALA A 142 -18.23 29.20 10.86
CA ALA A 142 -17.30 28.07 10.90
C ALA A 142 -17.63 27.01 9.83
N GLN A 143 -18.90 26.93 9.41
CA GLN A 143 -19.36 26.09 8.31
C GLN A 143 -18.84 26.57 6.95
N ASP A 144 -18.79 27.88 6.70
CA ASP A 144 -18.26 28.44 5.45
C ASP A 144 -16.74 28.25 5.33
N ARG A 145 -16.02 28.32 6.46
CA ARG A 145 -14.58 27.96 6.50
C ARG A 145 -14.36 26.47 6.25
N ALA A 146 -15.14 25.59 6.86
CA ALA A 146 -15.03 24.15 6.64
C ALA A 146 -15.34 23.77 5.18
N ARG A 147 -16.33 24.44 4.56
CA ARG A 147 -16.70 24.22 3.16
C ARG A 147 -15.59 24.65 2.20
N ARG A 148 -14.91 25.79 2.46
CA ARG A 148 -13.77 26.24 1.66
C ARG A 148 -12.57 25.29 1.74
N ILE A 149 -12.26 24.76 2.92
CA ILE A 149 -11.15 23.80 3.09
C ILE A 149 -11.44 22.49 2.34
N GLY A 150 -12.68 21.99 2.38
CA GLY A 150 -13.08 20.78 1.65
C GLY A 150 -12.94 20.89 0.13
N ILE A 151 -13.23 22.07 -0.43
CA ILE A 151 -13.07 22.34 -1.88
C ILE A 151 -11.59 22.50 -2.26
N ALA A 152 -10.77 23.11 -1.40
CA ALA A 152 -9.34 23.26 -1.64
C ALA A 152 -8.57 21.92 -1.60
N VAL A 153 -9.03 20.97 -0.79
CA VAL A 153 -8.42 19.62 -0.69
C VAL A 153 -8.71 18.76 -1.93
N THR A 154 -9.89 18.89 -2.53
CA THR A 154 -10.26 18.12 -3.74
C THR A 154 -9.64 18.64 -5.02
N GLN A 155 -9.17 19.89 -5.05
CA GLN A 155 -8.51 20.50 -6.21
C GLN A 155 -6.98 20.42 -6.17
N ARG A 156 -6.37 19.82 -5.14
CA ARG A 156 -4.91 19.73 -5.04
C ARG A 156 -4.37 18.70 -6.04
N PRO A 157 -3.61 19.10 -7.08
CA PRO A 157 -2.98 18.14 -7.98
C PRO A 157 -1.92 17.35 -7.20
N ARG A 158 -1.85 16.03 -7.42
CA ARG A 158 -0.78 15.18 -6.90
C ARG A 158 0.56 15.65 -7.47
N GLN A 159 1.26 16.49 -6.74
CA GLN A 159 2.70 16.67 -6.89
C GLN A 159 3.36 15.54 -6.12
N ASP A 160 3.58 14.41 -6.79
CA ASP A 160 4.59 13.40 -6.48
C ASP A 160 4.68 12.47 -7.70
N ALA A 161 5.31 13.00 -8.75
CA ALA A 161 5.86 12.26 -9.86
C ALA A 161 7.09 13.04 -10.34
N GLY A 162 8.24 12.71 -9.76
CA GLY A 162 9.57 13.22 -10.06
C GLY A 162 10.60 12.26 -9.48
#